data_AF-A0A9E4EME1-F1
#
_entry.id   AF-A0A9E4EME1-F1
#
_cell.length_a   1.000
_cell.length_b   1.000
_cell.length_c   1.000
_cell.angle_alpha   90.00
_cell.angle_beta   90.00
_cell.angle_gamma   90.00
#
_symmetry.space_group_name_H-M   'P 1'
#
loop_
_entity.id
_entity.type
_entity.pdbx_description
1 polymer ?
#
loop_
_entity_poly.entity_id
_entity_poly.type
_entity_poly.pdbx_seq_one_letter_code
_entity_poly.pdbx_strand_id
1 'polypeptide(L)'
;MNYTPHTERDIQHMLNAIGVASTDDLFAPVPESLRLNALNLPPGINEMEATAFVHSLTDRETSLSFLGGGAYDHFSPSVVDAIISRGEFFTAYTPYQPEVSQGTNP
;
A
#
# COMPACT_ATOMS: atom_id res chain seq x y z
N MET A 1 2.41 10.83 -6.64
CA MET A 1 1.26 10.33 -7.43
C MET A 1 -0.05 10.59 -6.68
N ASN A 2 -1.17 10.82 -7.37
CA ASN A 2 -2.47 10.88 -6.69
C ASN A 2 -2.96 9.45 -6.44
N TYR A 3 -3.20 9.07 -5.19
CA TYR A 3 -3.58 7.69 -4.84
C TYR A 3 -5.01 7.37 -5.27
N THR A 4 -5.90 8.36 -5.24
CA THR A 4 -7.28 8.22 -5.68
C THR A 4 -7.36 8.34 -7.21
N PRO A 5 -7.88 7.32 -7.92
CA PRO A 5 -7.93 7.33 -9.38
C PRO A 5 -9.09 8.19 -9.93
N HIS A 6 -10.09 8.49 -9.10
CA HIS A 6 -11.31 9.18 -9.50
C HIS A 6 -11.15 10.69 -9.45
N THR A 7 -11.59 11.36 -10.52
CA THR A 7 -11.75 12.81 -10.54
C THR A 7 -13.04 13.22 -9.83
N GLU A 8 -13.17 14.50 -9.48
CA GLU A 8 -14.43 15.06 -8.94
C GLU A 8 -15.61 14.75 -9.84
N ARG A 9 -15.42 14.82 -11.17
CA ARG A 9 -16.46 14.48 -12.14
C ARG A 9 -16.88 13.01 -12.03
N ASP A 10 -15.93 12.09 -11.87
CA ASP A 10 -16.22 10.66 -11.73
C ASP A 10 -17.00 10.41 -10.43
N ILE A 11 -16.60 11.06 -9.33
CA ILE A 11 -17.30 11.00 -8.04
C ILE A 11 -18.74 11.47 -8.19
N GLN A 12 -18.98 12.65 -8.79
CA GLN A 12 -20.34 13.17 -9.01
C GLN A 12 -21.19 12.24 -9.90
N HIS A 13 -20.60 11.66 -10.95
CA HIS A 13 -21.29 10.65 -11.77
C HIS A 13 -21.70 9.42 -10.95
N MET A 14 -20.81 8.91 -10.10
CA MET A 14 -21.09 7.77 -9.23
C MET A 14 -22.18 8.08 -8.19
N LEU A 15 -22.13 9.24 -7.53
CA LEU A 15 -23.13 9.68 -6.54
C LEU A 15 -24.52 9.82 -7.17
N ASN A 16 -24.60 10.45 -8.35
CA ASN A 16 -25.85 10.58 -9.11
C ASN A 16 -26.42 9.21 -9.52
N ALA A 17 -25.57 8.25 -9.90
CA ALA A 17 -25.99 6.92 -10.30
C ALA A 17 -26.64 6.12 -9.15
N ILE A 18 -26.18 6.34 -7.91
CA ILE A 18 -26.73 5.68 -6.71
C ILE A 18 -27.76 6.55 -5.97
N GLY A 19 -28.02 7.78 -6.43
CA GLY A 19 -29.08 8.66 -5.92
C GLY A 19 -28.78 9.34 -4.58
N VAL A 20 -27.50 9.57 -4.25
CA VAL A 20 -27.09 10.29 -3.03
C VAL A 20 -26.46 11.64 -3.37
N ALA A 21 -26.47 12.58 -2.43
CA ALA A 21 -26.01 13.94 -2.66
C ALA A 21 -24.51 14.12 -2.34
N SER A 22 -23.97 13.29 -1.45
CA SER A 22 -22.58 13.40 -0.99
C SER A 22 -21.98 12.04 -0.61
N THR A 23 -20.65 12.00 -0.48
CA THR A 23 -19.96 10.83 0.07
C THR A 23 -20.34 10.56 1.53
N ASP A 24 -20.73 11.60 2.28
CA ASP A 24 -21.11 11.47 3.69
C ASP A 24 -22.41 10.67 3.86
N ASP A 25 -23.31 10.75 2.88
CA ASP A 25 -24.56 9.98 2.86
C ASP A 25 -24.31 8.47 2.85
N LEU A 26 -23.17 8.01 2.32
CA LEU A 26 -22.79 6.59 2.29
C LEU A 26 -22.50 6.01 3.69
N PHE A 27 -22.18 6.88 4.65
CA PHE A 27 -21.89 6.48 6.03
C PHE A 27 -23.12 6.50 6.93
N ALA A 28 -24.33 6.80 6.41
CA ALA A 28 -25.58 6.76 7.17
C ALA A 28 -25.78 5.46 8.00
N PRO A 29 -25.37 4.25 7.55
CA PRO A 29 -25.50 3.03 8.35
C PRO A 29 -24.59 2.98 9.59
N VAL A 30 -23.54 3.79 9.67
CA VAL A 30 -22.63 3.85 10.81
C VAL A 30 -23.23 4.77 11.88
N PRO A 31 -23.54 4.28 13.10
CA PRO A 31 -24.04 5.12 14.19
C PRO A 31 -23.10 6.29 14.49
N GLU A 32 -23.65 7.47 14.73
CA GLU A 32 -22.86 8.69 14.96
C GLU A 32 -21.88 8.54 16.13
N SER A 33 -22.27 7.84 17.19
CA SER A 33 -21.41 7.54 18.35
C SER A 33 -20.17 6.71 18.03
N LEU A 34 -20.16 6.03 16.88
CA LEU A 34 -19.03 5.22 16.40
C LEU A 34 -18.22 5.93 15.30
N ARG A 35 -18.65 7.12 14.86
CA ARG A 35 -17.93 7.88 13.84
C ARG A 35 -16.75 8.62 14.48
N LEU A 36 -15.59 8.53 13.83
CA LEU A 36 -14.40 9.23 14.24
C LEU A 36 -14.37 10.63 13.61
N ASN A 37 -14.15 11.67 14.41
CA ASN A 37 -14.09 13.06 13.91
C ASN A 37 -12.76 13.39 13.23
N ALA A 38 -11.64 12.94 13.81
CA ALA A 38 -10.30 13.18 13.27
C ALA A 38 -9.32 12.13 13.79
N LEU A 39 -8.32 11.80 12.97
CA LEU A 39 -7.17 11.00 13.37
C LEU A 39 -6.10 11.92 13.97
N ASN A 40 -5.48 11.50 15.06
CA ASN A 40 -4.32 12.20 15.65
C ASN A 40 -3.04 11.82 14.90
N LEU A 41 -2.91 12.32 13.67
CA LEU A 41 -1.77 12.08 12.78
C LEU A 41 -1.09 13.40 12.39
N PRO A 42 0.23 13.38 12.09
CA PRO A 42 0.89 14.53 11.51
C PRO A 42 0.26 14.90 10.15
N PRO A 43 0.43 16.14 9.68
CA PRO A 43 -0.04 16.55 8.37
C PRO A 43 0.57 15.67 7.27
N GLY A 44 -0.20 15.44 6.21
CA GLY A 44 0.28 14.73 5.03
C GLY A 44 1.46 15.45 4.40
N ILE A 45 2.52 14.70 4.10
CA ILE A 45 3.72 15.16 3.40
C ILE A 45 3.72 14.58 1.98
N ASN A 46 4.45 15.20 1.07
CA ASN A 46 4.54 14.70 -0.30
C ASN A 46 5.47 13.47 -0.40
N GLU A 47 5.43 12.80 -1.54
CA GLU A 47 6.16 11.55 -1.80
C GLU A 47 7.68 11.69 -1.59
N MET A 48 8.26 12.82 -2.00
CA MET A 48 9.70 13.11 -1.85
C MET A 48 10.07 13.33 -0.38
N GLU A 49 9.24 14.07 0.35
CA GLU A 49 9.40 14.29 1.80
C GLU A 49 9.28 12.98 2.58
N ALA A 50 8.29 12.14 2.25
CA ALA A 50 8.11 10.84 2.89
C ALA A 50 9.31 9.92 2.66
N THR A 51 9.82 9.88 1.44
CA THR A 51 11.01 9.09 1.09
C THR A 51 12.23 9.56 1.87
N ALA A 52 12.48 10.88 1.90
CA ALA A 52 13.58 11.46 2.66
C ALA A 52 13.47 11.21 4.17
N PHE A 53 12.26 11.31 4.72
CA PHE A 53 11.99 11.04 6.13
C PHE A 53 12.27 9.58 6.49
N VAL A 54 11.81 8.61 5.70
CA VAL A 54 12.11 7.20 5.97
C VAL A 54 13.61 6.91 5.88
N HIS A 55 14.31 7.51 4.91
CA HIS A 55 15.77 7.38 4.83
C HIS A 55 16.52 7.99 6.01
N SER A 56 16.02 9.08 6.60
CA SER A 56 16.67 9.69 7.77
C SER A 56 16.52 8.85 9.05
N LEU A 57 15.54 7.95 9.11
CA LEU A 57 15.34 7.02 10.22
C LEU A 57 16.27 5.81 10.18
N THR A 58 16.93 5.54 9.05
CA THR A 58 17.82 4.38 8.94
C THR A 58 19.21 4.71 9.48
N ASP A 59 19.58 4.09 10.60
CA ASP A 59 20.97 4.03 11.06
C ASP A 59 21.64 2.79 10.42
N ARG A 60 22.65 3.02 9.57
CA ARG A 60 23.25 1.99 8.70
C ARG A 60 24.49 1.34 9.31
N GLU A 61 24.45 1.02 10.59
CA GLU A 61 25.48 0.18 11.21
C GLU A 61 25.21 -1.30 10.90
N THR A 62 25.53 -1.73 9.67
CA THR A 62 25.52 -3.16 9.32
C THR A 62 26.77 -3.82 9.89
N SER A 63 26.60 -4.55 11.00
CA SER A 63 27.65 -5.38 11.60
C SER A 63 27.56 -6.83 11.10
N LEU A 64 28.72 -7.48 10.92
CA LEU A 64 28.77 -8.92 10.67
C LEU A 64 28.19 -9.66 11.89
N SER A 65 27.21 -10.54 11.65
CA SER A 65 26.55 -11.31 12.71
C SER A 65 26.76 -12.80 12.52
N PHE A 66 27.30 -13.46 13.55
CA PHE A 66 27.50 -14.92 13.60
C PHE A 66 26.62 -15.61 14.65
N LEU A 67 25.57 -14.92 15.15
CA LEU A 67 24.70 -15.44 16.21
C LEU A 67 23.85 -16.65 15.78
N GLY A 68 23.61 -16.82 14.47
CA GLY A 68 22.78 -17.88 13.94
C GLY A 68 21.31 -17.80 14.39
N GLY A 69 20.69 -18.93 14.71
CA GLY A 69 19.30 -18.96 15.21
C GLY A 69 18.23 -19.00 14.12
N GLY A 70 18.58 -19.45 12.91
CA GLY A 70 17.64 -19.55 11.78
C GLY A 70 17.69 -18.36 10.83
N ALA A 71 18.47 -17.32 11.13
CA ALA A 71 18.79 -16.22 10.22
C ALA A 71 20.31 -16.15 10.02
N TYR A 72 20.75 -16.11 8.76
CA TYR A 72 22.15 -16.11 8.38
C TYR A 72 22.37 -15.09 7.27
N ASP A 73 23.51 -14.43 7.32
CA ASP A 73 23.95 -13.60 6.22
C ASP A 73 24.15 -14.47 4.96
N HIS A 74 23.63 -14.00 3.83
CA HIS A 74 23.72 -14.72 2.56
C HIS A 74 23.79 -13.74 1.41
N PHE A 75 24.45 -14.16 0.34
CA PHE A 75 24.52 -13.39 -0.89
C PHE A 75 23.14 -13.36 -1.57
N SER A 76 22.57 -12.16 -1.75
CA SER A 76 21.40 -11.93 -2.58
C SER A 76 21.83 -11.48 -3.99
N PRO A 77 21.58 -12.27 -5.05
CA PRO A 77 21.86 -11.86 -6.42
C PRO A 77 21.06 -10.61 -6.81
N SER A 78 21.66 -9.69 -7.58
CA SER A 78 21.02 -8.43 -8.01
C SER A 78 19.72 -8.62 -8.81
N VAL A 79 19.53 -9.78 -9.43
CA VAL A 79 18.28 -10.12 -10.13
C VAL A 79 17.09 -10.23 -9.17
N VAL A 80 17.31 -10.52 -7.88
CA VAL A 80 16.24 -10.61 -6.88
C VAL A 80 15.55 -9.25 -6.74
N ASP A 81 16.30 -8.17 -6.54
CA ASP A 81 15.75 -6.81 -6.43
C ASP A 81 14.97 -6.40 -7.69
N ALA A 82 15.46 -6.82 -8.87
CA ALA A 82 14.79 -6.57 -10.14
C ALA A 82 13.47 -7.35 -10.29
N ILE A 83 13.36 -8.54 -9.68
CA ILE A 83 12.11 -9.33 -9.73
C ILE A 83 11.10 -8.79 -8.71
N ILE A 84 11.53 -8.55 -7.46
CA ILE A 84 10.60 -8.13 -6.39
C ILE A 84 10.07 -6.71 -6.58
N SER A 85 10.76 -5.86 -7.35
CA SER A 85 10.28 -4.51 -7.68
C SER A 85 9.22 -4.48 -8.78
N ARG A 86 8.96 -5.60 -9.46
CA ARG A 86 7.97 -5.69 -10.54
C ARG A 86 6.58 -5.91 -9.98
N GLY A 87 5.65 -5.03 -10.37
CA GLY A 87 4.26 -5.10 -9.93
C GLY A 87 3.59 -6.44 -10.23
N GLU A 88 3.89 -7.06 -11.38
CA GLU A 88 3.28 -8.34 -11.79
C GLU A 88 3.56 -9.50 -10.82
N PHE A 89 4.67 -9.46 -10.09
CA PHE A 89 5.03 -10.47 -9.09
C PHE A 89 4.65 -10.06 -7.66
N PHE A 90 4.49 -8.76 -7.41
CA PHE A 90 4.26 -8.23 -6.07
C PHE A 90 2.78 -7.95 -5.74
N THR A 91 1.95 -7.63 -6.73
CA THR A 91 0.55 -7.20 -6.48
C THR A 91 -0.48 -8.32 -6.67
N ALA A 92 -0.10 -9.45 -7.26
CA ALA A 92 -0.99 -10.60 -7.39
C ALA A 92 -1.30 -11.20 -6.01
N TYR A 93 -2.55 -11.66 -5.82
CA TYR A 93 -2.95 -12.39 -4.62
C TYR A 93 -2.87 -13.91 -4.85
N THR A 94 -3.48 -14.70 -3.96
CA THR A 94 -3.57 -16.16 -4.10
C THR A 94 -4.10 -16.54 -5.50
N PRO A 95 -3.47 -17.52 -6.19
CA PRO A 95 -3.77 -17.86 -7.58
C PRO A 95 -5.08 -18.69 -7.70
N TYR A 96 -6.22 -18.11 -7.34
CA TYR A 96 -7.54 -18.74 -7.47
C TYR A 96 -7.98 -18.95 -8.93
N GLN A 97 -7.31 -18.31 -9.89
CA GLN A 97 -7.58 -18.42 -11.32
C GLN A 97 -6.34 -18.99 -12.03
N PRO A 98 -6.20 -20.33 -12.07
CA PRO A 98 -4.98 -20.97 -12.55
C PRO A 98 -4.65 -20.59 -14.00
N GLU A 99 -5.66 -20.40 -14.86
CA GLU A 99 -5.48 -20.06 -16.29
C GLU A 99 -4.69 -18.77 -16.52
N VAL A 100 -4.75 -17.83 -15.56
CA VAL A 100 -4.09 -16.52 -15.64
C VAL A 100 -3.01 -16.34 -14.57
N SER A 101 -2.64 -17.40 -13.84
CA SER A 101 -1.67 -17.34 -12.73
C SER A 101 -0.57 -18.40 -12.80
N GLN A 102 -0.35 -19.00 -13.98
CA GLN A 102 0.65 -20.06 -14.17
C GLN A 102 2.09 -19.65 -13.81
N GLY A 103 2.42 -18.35 -13.85
CA GLY A 103 3.75 -17.84 -13.50
C GLY A 103 4.01 -17.63 -12.01
N THR A 104 2.98 -17.68 -11.17
CA THR A 104 3.05 -17.49 -9.71
C THR A 104 2.48 -18.67 -8.91
N ASN A 105 1.96 -19.68 -9.60
CA ASN A 105 1.46 -20.91 -8.99
C ASN A 105 2.65 -21.79 -8.56
N PRO A 106 2.70 -22.26 -7.31
CA PRO A 106 3.70 -23.24 -6.87
C PRO A 106 3.54 -24.62 -7.54
#